data_AF-A0A7L2YCW5-F1
#
_entry.id   AF-A0A7L2YCW5-F1
#
_cell.length_a   1.000
_cell.length_b   1.000
_cell.length_c   1.000
_cell.angle_alpha   90.00
_cell.angle_beta   90.00
_cell.angle_gamma   90.00
#
_symmetry.space_group_name_H-M   'P 1'
#
loop_
_entity.id
_entity.type
_entity.pdbx_description
1 polymer ?
#
loop_
_entity_poly.entity_id
_entity_poly.type
_entity_poly.pdbx_seq_one_letter_code
_entity_poly.pdbx_strand_id
1 'polypeptide(L)'
;FKNQLLTDHGHNPLMKKVFDVYLCFLQKNQSETALKHVFIALRALIFKFPSTFYEGRADMCSALCYEILKYCNSKLSSIRTEASQLLYFLMRNNFDYTGKKSFVRTHLQVIISVSQLIADVVGIGGTRFQQSLSIINNCANNDRIIKHTTFPSDVKDLTKRIRTVLMATAQMKEHENDPEMLSYASTPELRKTWLDSMARIHVKNGDLSEAAMCYVHVAALVAEYLTRKGM
;
A
#
# COMPACT_ATOMS: atom_id res chain seq x y z
N PHE A 1 -5.60 -30.63 6.59
CA PHE A 1 -5.29 -29.39 5.85
C PHE A 1 -5.40 -28.10 6.69
N LYS A 2 -6.54 -27.72 7.29
CA LYS A 2 -6.65 -26.43 8.02
C LYS A 2 -5.57 -26.22 9.10
N ASN A 3 -5.30 -27.25 9.91
CA ASN A 3 -4.30 -27.15 11.00
C ASN A 3 -2.85 -27.05 10.49
N GLN A 4 -2.55 -27.71 9.37
CA GLN A 4 -1.24 -27.61 8.69
C GLN A 4 -1.05 -26.20 8.08
N LEU A 5 -2.13 -25.61 7.57
CA LEU A 5 -2.10 -24.25 7.03
C LEU A 5 -1.97 -23.20 8.14
N LEU A 6 -2.46 -23.46 9.35
CA LEU A 6 -2.36 -22.55 10.50
C LEU A 6 -1.07 -22.71 11.31
N THR A 7 -0.22 -23.68 10.98
CA THR A 7 1.05 -23.88 11.69
C THR A 7 1.88 -22.60 11.59
N ASP A 8 2.50 -22.18 12.69
CA ASP A 8 3.22 -20.89 12.80
C ASP A 8 2.33 -19.68 12.43
N HIS A 9 1.08 -19.66 12.91
CA HIS A 9 0.08 -18.63 12.57
C HIS A 9 -0.23 -18.51 11.07
N GLY A 10 0.17 -19.50 10.26
CA GLY A 10 0.10 -19.49 8.81
C GLY A 10 1.33 -18.96 8.09
N HIS A 11 2.43 -18.72 8.81
CA HIS A 11 3.73 -18.34 8.26
C HIS A 11 4.56 -19.52 7.76
N ASN A 12 3.91 -20.63 7.41
CA ASN A 12 4.55 -21.84 6.91
C ASN A 12 4.65 -21.87 5.36
N PRO A 13 5.56 -22.70 4.79
CA PRO A 13 5.75 -22.80 3.35
C PRO A 13 4.51 -23.24 2.57
N LEU A 14 3.62 -24.04 3.18
CA LEU A 14 2.40 -24.51 2.52
C LEU A 14 1.41 -23.38 2.32
N MET A 15 1.13 -22.59 3.37
CA MET A 15 0.27 -21.42 3.28
C MET A 15 0.84 -20.39 2.31
N LYS A 16 2.17 -20.17 2.35
CA LYS A 16 2.83 -19.29 1.38
C LYS A 16 2.58 -19.74 -0.06
N LYS A 17 2.73 -21.03 -0.38
CA LYS A 17 2.41 -21.56 -1.72
C LYS A 17 0.95 -21.33 -2.11
N VAL A 18 0.01 -21.52 -1.19
CA VAL A 18 -1.42 -21.27 -1.44
C VAL A 18 -1.65 -19.79 -1.75
N PHE A 19 -1.08 -18.89 -0.95
CA PHE A 19 -1.18 -17.46 -1.15
C PHE A 19 -0.53 -17.00 -2.47
N ASP A 20 0.65 -17.52 -2.78
CA ASP A 20 1.41 -17.19 -4.00
C ASP A 20 0.62 -17.55 -5.28
N VAL A 21 -0.23 -18.59 -5.25
CA VAL A 21 -1.14 -18.90 -6.37
C VAL A 21 -2.15 -17.77 -6.59
N TYR A 22 -2.79 -17.27 -5.53
CA TYR A 22 -3.70 -16.12 -5.66
C TYR A 22 -2.97 -14.86 -6.11
N LEU A 23 -1.77 -14.63 -5.57
CA LEU A 23 -0.94 -13.49 -5.95
C LEU A 23 -0.53 -13.56 -7.42
N CYS A 24 -0.19 -14.75 -7.92
CA CYS A 24 0.10 -14.97 -9.33
C CYS A 24 -1.10 -14.63 -10.23
N PHE A 25 -2.32 -14.99 -9.83
CA PHE A 25 -3.52 -14.56 -10.55
C PHE A 25 -3.67 -13.04 -10.58
N LEU A 26 -3.37 -12.33 -9.50
CA LEU A 26 -3.39 -10.86 -9.45
C LEU A 26 -2.26 -10.20 -10.27
N GLN A 27 -1.12 -10.86 -10.43
CA GLN A 27 0.05 -10.30 -11.11
C GLN A 27 0.03 -10.51 -12.62
N LYS A 28 -0.82 -11.41 -13.13
CA LYS A 28 -0.99 -11.69 -14.55
C LYS A 28 -2.22 -10.98 -15.11
N ASN A 29 -2.24 -10.77 -16.43
CA ASN A 29 -3.41 -10.25 -17.11
C ASN A 29 -4.51 -11.31 -17.11
N GLN A 30 -5.54 -11.09 -16.31
CA GLN A 30 -6.71 -11.96 -16.20
C GLN A 30 -7.94 -11.30 -16.79
N SER A 31 -8.95 -12.10 -17.15
CA SER A 31 -10.27 -11.58 -17.52
C SER A 31 -10.95 -10.94 -16.31
N GLU A 32 -11.89 -10.02 -16.57
CA GLU A 32 -12.68 -9.37 -15.52
C GLU A 32 -13.39 -10.39 -14.62
N THR A 33 -13.99 -11.42 -15.22
CA THR A 33 -14.70 -12.49 -14.49
C THR A 33 -13.75 -13.28 -13.60
N ALA A 34 -12.58 -13.65 -14.10
CA ALA A 34 -11.58 -14.37 -13.31
C ALA A 34 -11.11 -13.53 -12.11
N LEU A 35 -10.84 -12.23 -12.30
CA LEU A 35 -10.45 -11.34 -11.21
C LEU A 35 -11.52 -11.23 -10.13
N LYS A 36 -12.80 -11.13 -10.50
CA LYS A 36 -13.90 -11.12 -9.52
C LYS A 36 -13.91 -12.38 -8.67
N HIS A 37 -13.75 -13.56 -9.28
CA HIS A 37 -13.66 -14.81 -8.55
C HIS A 37 -12.41 -14.88 -7.66
N VAL A 38 -11.27 -14.36 -8.12
CA VAL A 38 -10.05 -14.28 -7.31
C VAL A 38 -10.26 -13.39 -6.08
N PHE A 39 -10.90 -12.22 -6.23
CA PHE A 39 -11.23 -11.35 -5.10
C PHE A 39 -12.17 -12.02 -4.09
N ILE A 40 -13.18 -12.75 -4.55
CA ILE A 40 -14.08 -13.53 -3.68
C ILE A 40 -13.29 -14.60 -2.93
N ALA A 41 -12.43 -15.35 -3.62
CA ALA A 41 -11.61 -16.39 -3.01
C ALA A 41 -10.63 -15.81 -1.98
N LEU A 42 -10.03 -14.64 -2.26
CA LEU A 42 -9.18 -13.92 -1.32
C LEU A 42 -9.95 -13.49 -0.07
N ARG A 43 -11.19 -12.97 -0.19
CA ARG A 43 -12.04 -12.66 0.98
C ARG A 43 -12.24 -13.91 1.84
N ALA A 44 -12.53 -15.05 1.23
CA ALA A 44 -12.70 -16.31 1.93
C ALA A 44 -11.41 -16.79 2.62
N LEU A 45 -10.26 -16.64 1.96
CA LEU A 45 -8.94 -16.97 2.51
C LEU A 45 -8.63 -16.11 3.74
N ILE A 46 -8.78 -14.80 3.62
CA ILE A 46 -8.54 -13.82 4.71
C ILE A 46 -9.45 -14.13 5.90
N PHE A 47 -10.74 -14.34 5.66
CA PHE A 47 -11.70 -14.65 6.73
C PHE A 47 -11.37 -15.95 7.47
N LYS A 48 -10.91 -16.97 6.73
CA LYS A 48 -10.65 -18.30 7.28
C LYS A 48 -9.30 -18.39 8.01
N PHE A 49 -8.33 -17.57 7.62
CA PHE A 49 -6.96 -17.57 8.14
C PHE A 49 -6.49 -16.14 8.50
N PRO A 50 -7.19 -15.44 9.41
CA PRO A 50 -6.86 -14.04 9.71
C PRO A 50 -5.48 -13.87 10.35
N SER A 51 -5.02 -14.85 11.15
CA SER A 51 -3.68 -14.84 11.76
C SER A 51 -2.56 -14.73 10.73
N THR A 52 -2.74 -15.32 9.55
CA THR A 52 -1.77 -15.29 8.45
C THR A 52 -1.53 -13.87 7.94
N PHE A 53 -2.57 -13.03 7.97
CA PHE A 53 -2.49 -11.64 7.54
C PHE A 53 -2.14 -10.71 8.70
N TYR A 54 -2.61 -10.98 9.91
CA TYR A 54 -2.57 -10.00 11.01
C TYR A 54 -1.60 -10.29 12.16
N GLU A 55 -1.01 -11.48 12.21
CA GLU A 55 -0.07 -11.90 13.26
C GLU A 55 1.32 -12.23 12.67
N GLY A 56 2.38 -12.26 13.48
CA GLY A 56 3.72 -12.65 13.04
C GLY A 56 4.33 -11.72 11.99
N ARG A 57 4.68 -12.23 10.80
CA ARG A 57 5.19 -11.41 9.69
C ARG A 57 4.06 -10.69 8.94
N ALA A 58 4.37 -9.56 8.32
CA ALA A 58 3.40 -8.75 7.57
C ALA A 58 3.50 -8.92 6.04
N ASP A 59 4.34 -9.84 5.56
CA ASP A 59 4.66 -10.07 4.15
C ASP A 59 3.41 -10.35 3.30
N MET A 60 2.53 -11.25 3.74
CA MET A 60 1.30 -11.56 2.98
C MET A 60 0.30 -10.40 2.95
N CYS A 61 0.15 -9.69 4.08
CA CYS A 61 -0.69 -8.49 4.15
C CYS A 61 -0.13 -7.37 3.26
N SER A 62 1.19 -7.17 3.27
CA SER A 62 1.90 -6.20 2.44
C SER A 62 1.70 -6.47 0.95
N ALA A 63 2.03 -7.69 0.49
CA ALA A 63 1.88 -8.09 -0.90
C ALA A 63 0.43 -7.97 -1.39
N LEU A 64 -0.53 -8.36 -0.54
CA LEU A 64 -1.95 -8.25 -0.89
C LEU A 64 -2.41 -6.79 -0.97
N CYS A 65 -2.01 -5.93 -0.02
CA CYS A 65 -2.34 -4.50 -0.07
C CYS A 65 -1.82 -3.87 -1.36
N TYR A 66 -0.58 -4.14 -1.74
CA TYR A 66 0.05 -3.63 -2.95
C TYR A 66 -0.75 -4.02 -4.21
N GLU A 67 -1.07 -5.30 -4.39
CA GLU A 67 -1.84 -5.73 -5.56
C GLU A 67 -3.27 -5.17 -5.57
N ILE A 68 -3.97 -5.12 -4.43
CA ILE A 68 -5.32 -4.54 -4.37
C ILE A 68 -5.29 -3.05 -4.79
N LEU A 69 -4.30 -2.30 -4.31
CA LEU A 69 -4.16 -0.87 -4.62
C LEU A 69 -3.87 -0.63 -6.11
N LYS A 70 -3.16 -1.54 -6.80
CA LYS A 70 -3.03 -1.48 -8.28
C LYS A 70 -4.41 -1.55 -8.94
N TYR A 71 -5.26 -2.47 -8.50
CA TYR A 71 -6.61 -2.61 -9.03
C TYR A 71 -7.54 -1.46 -8.66
N CYS A 72 -7.31 -0.76 -7.55
CA CYS A 72 -7.98 0.52 -7.25
C CYS A 72 -7.72 1.59 -8.31
N ASN A 73 -6.67 1.47 -9.14
CA ASN A 73 -6.42 2.35 -10.28
C ASN A 73 -6.84 1.76 -11.65
N SER A 74 -7.55 0.63 -11.67
CA SER A 74 -7.96 -0.06 -12.90
C SER A 74 -8.81 0.86 -13.81
N LYS A 75 -8.69 0.68 -15.14
CA LYS A 75 -9.54 1.36 -16.11
C LYS A 75 -11.02 0.93 -15.98
N LEU A 76 -11.26 -0.32 -15.57
CA LEU A 76 -12.59 -0.89 -15.40
C LEU A 76 -13.19 -0.49 -14.04
N SER A 77 -14.36 0.15 -14.03
CA SER A 77 -15.01 0.59 -12.78
C SER A 77 -15.45 -0.58 -11.91
N SER A 78 -15.92 -1.67 -12.52
CA SER A 78 -16.30 -2.90 -11.82
C SER A 78 -15.16 -3.48 -11.00
N ILE A 79 -13.96 -3.55 -11.59
CA ILE A 79 -12.75 -4.02 -10.90
C ILE A 79 -12.33 -3.05 -9.78
N ARG A 80 -12.42 -1.74 -10.01
CA ARG A 80 -12.15 -0.75 -8.95
C ARG A 80 -13.07 -0.94 -7.76
N THR A 81 -14.36 -1.14 -7.98
CA THR A 81 -15.35 -1.36 -6.92
C THR A 81 -15.02 -2.61 -6.11
N GLU A 82 -14.73 -3.73 -6.77
CA GLU A 82 -14.38 -4.98 -6.08
C GLU A 82 -13.07 -4.87 -5.29
N ALA A 83 -12.04 -4.23 -5.87
CA ALA A 83 -10.77 -4.00 -5.20
C ALA A 83 -10.95 -3.10 -3.96
N SER A 84 -11.69 -2.00 -4.09
CA SER A 84 -12.06 -1.12 -2.96
C SER A 84 -12.78 -1.87 -1.86
N GLN A 85 -13.76 -2.71 -2.20
CA GLN A 85 -14.49 -3.52 -1.22
C GLN A 85 -13.60 -4.59 -0.58
N LEU A 86 -12.64 -5.17 -1.31
CA LEU A 86 -11.68 -6.12 -0.75
C LEU A 86 -10.69 -5.41 0.20
N LEU A 87 -10.23 -4.21 -0.13
CA LEU A 87 -9.38 -3.42 0.78
C LEU A 87 -10.13 -3.02 2.05
N TYR A 88 -11.38 -2.57 1.89
CA TYR A 88 -12.28 -2.33 3.01
C TYR A 88 -12.44 -3.56 3.90
N PHE A 89 -12.70 -4.72 3.28
CA PHE A 89 -12.82 -5.99 3.99
C PHE A 89 -11.55 -6.36 4.77
N LEU A 90 -10.37 -6.15 4.17
CA LEU A 90 -9.07 -6.40 4.82
C LEU A 90 -8.87 -5.52 6.06
N MET A 91 -9.21 -4.23 5.98
CA MET A 91 -9.15 -3.32 7.13
C MET A 91 -10.13 -3.74 8.22
N ARG A 92 -11.37 -4.05 7.83
CA ARG A 92 -12.44 -4.42 8.76
C ARG A 92 -12.17 -5.73 9.47
N ASN A 93 -11.69 -6.73 8.73
CA ASN A 93 -11.35 -8.02 9.29
C ASN A 93 -10.10 -7.93 10.19
N ASN A 94 -9.13 -7.05 9.89
CA ASN A 94 -8.05 -6.72 10.82
C ASN A 94 -8.61 -6.09 12.11
N PHE A 95 -9.54 -5.14 11.99
CA PHE A 95 -10.16 -4.48 13.13
C PHE A 95 -10.91 -5.47 14.03
N ASP A 96 -11.69 -6.38 13.44
CA ASP A 96 -12.36 -7.43 14.20
C ASP A 96 -11.36 -8.38 14.87
N TYR A 97 -10.26 -8.75 14.17
CA TYR A 97 -9.21 -9.62 14.72
C TYR A 97 -8.51 -9.03 15.95
N THR A 98 -8.33 -7.71 15.99
CA THR A 98 -7.71 -7.02 17.14
C THR A 98 -8.70 -6.68 18.25
N GLY A 99 -9.91 -7.27 18.23
CA GLY A 99 -10.95 -7.01 19.22
C GLY A 99 -11.58 -5.63 19.08
N LYS A 100 -11.75 -5.15 17.84
CA LYS A 100 -12.37 -3.86 17.49
C LYS A 100 -11.64 -2.65 18.09
N LYS A 101 -10.31 -2.73 18.15
CA LYS A 101 -9.45 -1.65 18.67
C LYS A 101 -8.81 -0.85 17.56
N SER A 102 -8.24 -1.53 16.56
CA SER A 102 -7.52 -0.85 15.48
C SER A 102 -7.23 -1.79 14.29
N PHE A 103 -6.92 -1.22 13.13
CA PHE A 103 -6.38 -1.97 11.98
C PHE A 103 -4.97 -1.49 11.61
N VAL A 104 -4.15 -1.18 12.63
CA VAL A 104 -2.81 -0.58 12.45
C VAL A 104 -1.95 -1.34 11.44
N ARG A 105 -2.03 -2.67 11.43
CA ARG A 105 -1.25 -3.47 10.49
C ARG A 105 -1.65 -3.20 9.04
N THR A 106 -2.92 -3.38 8.69
CA THR A 106 -3.39 -3.07 7.33
C THR A 106 -3.17 -1.59 6.99
N HIS A 107 -3.40 -0.68 7.94
CA HIS A 107 -3.14 0.76 7.78
C HIS A 107 -1.69 1.03 7.34
N LEU A 108 -0.70 0.52 8.08
CA LEU A 108 0.72 0.70 7.76
C LEU A 108 1.08 0.09 6.41
N GLN A 109 0.61 -1.12 6.12
CA GLN A 109 0.90 -1.79 4.84
C GLN A 109 0.29 -1.04 3.65
N VAL A 110 -0.88 -0.43 3.80
CA VAL A 110 -1.48 0.42 2.76
C VAL A 110 -0.62 1.66 2.49
N ILE A 111 -0.15 2.35 3.53
CA ILE A 111 0.72 3.53 3.37
C ILE A 111 2.03 3.17 2.67
N ILE A 112 2.68 2.08 3.09
CA ILE A 112 3.91 1.58 2.46
C ILE A 112 3.64 1.21 1.00
N SER A 113 2.56 0.48 0.73
CA SER A 113 2.19 0.04 -0.62
C SER A 113 1.90 1.22 -1.55
N VAL A 114 1.17 2.24 -1.10
CA VAL A 114 0.93 3.47 -1.88
C VAL A 114 2.26 4.15 -2.23
N SER A 115 3.17 4.23 -1.26
CA SER A 115 4.49 4.85 -1.46
C SER A 115 5.33 4.10 -2.51
N GLN A 116 5.23 2.77 -2.56
CA GLN A 116 5.88 1.95 -3.59
C GLN A 116 5.21 2.13 -4.95
N LEU A 117 3.87 2.10 -5.00
CA LEU A 117 3.12 2.20 -6.25
C LEU A 117 3.30 3.52 -7.00
N ILE A 118 3.64 4.57 -6.28
CA ILE A 118 4.02 5.85 -6.87
C ILE A 118 5.21 5.69 -7.85
N ALA A 119 6.19 4.85 -7.51
CA ALA A 119 7.33 4.59 -8.38
C ALA A 119 6.99 3.63 -9.54
N ASP A 120 6.08 2.68 -9.30
CA ASP A 120 5.82 1.59 -10.24
C ASP A 120 4.66 1.85 -11.22
N VAL A 121 3.70 2.72 -10.86
CA VAL A 121 2.45 2.92 -11.60
C VAL A 121 2.29 4.38 -12.02
N VAL A 122 2.42 4.61 -13.32
CA VAL A 122 2.21 5.93 -13.94
C VAL A 122 0.77 6.40 -13.71
N GLY A 123 0.62 7.62 -13.19
CA GLY A 123 -0.68 8.26 -13.01
C GLY A 123 -1.51 7.69 -11.85
N ILE A 124 -0.87 7.03 -10.87
CA ILE A 124 -1.53 6.70 -9.61
C ILE A 124 -1.95 7.99 -8.87
N GLY A 125 -3.13 7.96 -8.24
CA GLY A 125 -3.70 9.11 -7.55
C GLY A 125 -4.60 10.02 -8.41
N GLY A 126 -4.73 9.72 -9.70
CA GLY A 126 -5.74 10.35 -10.56
C GLY A 126 -7.18 10.01 -10.18
N THR A 127 -8.15 10.51 -10.96
CA THR A 127 -9.59 10.44 -10.67
C THR A 127 -10.09 9.02 -10.39
N ARG A 128 -9.57 8.01 -11.10
CA ARG A 128 -9.92 6.59 -10.90
C ARG A 128 -9.59 6.11 -9.49
N PHE A 129 -8.38 6.39 -9.03
CA PHE A 129 -7.94 6.01 -7.70
C PHE A 129 -8.70 6.79 -6.62
N GLN A 130 -8.98 8.08 -6.85
CA GLN A 130 -9.81 8.89 -5.94
C GLN A 130 -11.23 8.33 -5.81
N GLN A 131 -11.84 7.87 -6.91
CA GLN A 131 -13.15 7.18 -6.86
C GLN A 131 -13.08 5.93 -5.99
N SER A 132 -12.03 5.12 -6.12
CA SER A 132 -11.82 3.92 -5.30
C SER A 132 -11.71 4.26 -3.80
N LEU A 133 -11.02 5.34 -3.43
CA LEU A 133 -10.96 5.83 -2.05
C LEU A 133 -12.32 6.30 -1.54
N SER A 134 -13.14 6.91 -2.40
CA SER A 134 -14.52 7.30 -2.05
C SER A 134 -15.41 6.07 -1.81
N ILE A 135 -15.28 5.01 -2.61
CA ILE A 135 -15.99 3.74 -2.40
C ILE A 135 -15.64 3.16 -1.02
N ILE A 136 -14.35 3.13 -0.66
CA ILE A 136 -13.88 2.64 0.64
C ILE A 136 -14.51 3.43 1.80
N ASN A 137 -14.51 4.76 1.71
CA ASN A 137 -15.15 5.61 2.72
C ASN A 137 -16.67 5.35 2.82
N ASN A 138 -17.34 5.19 1.68
CA ASN A 138 -18.77 4.90 1.65
C ASN A 138 -19.08 3.54 2.28
N CYS A 139 -18.27 2.51 2.03
CA CYS A 139 -18.39 1.22 2.70
C CYS A 139 -18.29 1.37 4.22
N ALA A 140 -17.29 2.09 4.72
CA ALA A 140 -17.09 2.29 6.16
C ALA A 140 -18.22 3.10 6.83
N ASN A 141 -18.74 4.14 6.16
CA ASN A 141 -19.82 4.97 6.70
C ASN A 141 -21.19 4.27 6.72
N ASN A 142 -21.42 3.36 5.76
CA ASN A 142 -22.69 2.64 5.62
C ASN A 142 -22.74 1.33 6.41
N ASP A 143 -21.62 0.88 6.98
CA ASP A 143 -21.57 -0.34 7.76
C ASP A 143 -22.15 -0.15 9.17
N ARG A 144 -23.40 -0.58 9.32
CA ARG A 144 -24.21 -0.41 10.54
C ARG A 144 -23.61 -1.08 11.77
N ILE A 145 -22.84 -2.16 11.61
CA ILE A 145 -22.29 -2.93 12.74
C ILE A 145 -21.15 -2.15 13.41
N ILE A 146 -20.46 -1.30 12.66
CA ILE A 146 -19.20 -0.67 13.06
C ILE A 146 -19.29 0.85 13.13
N LYS A 147 -20.42 1.42 12.73
CA LYS A 147 -20.69 2.85 12.65
C LYS A 147 -20.44 3.60 13.96
N HIS A 148 -20.62 2.93 15.11
CA HIS A 148 -20.43 3.51 16.44
C HIS A 148 -19.02 3.31 17.02
N THR A 149 -18.08 2.80 16.22
CA THR A 149 -16.68 2.60 16.62
C THR A 149 -15.77 3.68 16.02
N THR A 150 -14.48 3.67 16.35
CA THR A 150 -13.48 4.55 15.71
C THR A 150 -13.16 4.16 14.27
N PHE A 151 -13.60 2.98 13.82
CA PHE A 151 -13.20 2.44 12.52
C PHE A 151 -13.52 3.37 11.33
N PRO A 152 -14.73 3.96 11.20
CA PRO A 152 -15.02 4.86 10.07
C PRO A 152 -14.15 6.12 10.06
N SER A 153 -13.84 6.70 11.23
CA SER A 153 -12.92 7.85 11.31
C SER A 153 -11.50 7.46 10.94
N ASP A 154 -11.02 6.31 11.42
CA ASP A 154 -9.68 5.80 11.12
C ASP A 154 -9.52 5.50 9.61
N VAL A 155 -10.55 4.95 8.96
CA VAL A 155 -10.58 4.75 7.49
C VAL A 155 -10.56 6.09 6.76
N LYS A 156 -11.35 7.07 7.21
CA LYS A 156 -11.37 8.41 6.63
C LYS A 156 -9.99 9.05 6.69
N ASP A 157 -9.33 8.98 7.82
CA ASP A 157 -8.00 9.56 8.02
C ASP A 157 -6.91 8.81 7.25
N LEU A 158 -6.99 7.48 7.13
CA LEU A 158 -6.15 6.73 6.20
C LEU A 158 -6.31 7.26 4.77
N THR A 159 -7.54 7.41 4.27
CA THR A 159 -7.72 7.87 2.88
C THR A 159 -7.25 9.32 2.67
N LYS A 160 -7.34 10.19 3.68
CA LYS A 160 -6.72 11.53 3.62
C LYS A 160 -5.20 11.40 3.53
N ARG A 161 -4.58 10.58 4.38
CA ARG A 161 -3.13 10.36 4.38
C ARG A 161 -2.65 9.82 3.04
N ILE A 162 -3.38 8.87 2.43
CA ILE A 162 -3.10 8.37 1.08
C ILE A 162 -3.12 9.52 0.07
N ARG A 163 -4.14 10.39 0.10
CA ARG A 163 -4.21 11.55 -0.79
C ARG A 163 -3.04 12.50 -0.58
N THR A 164 -2.66 12.78 0.67
CA THR A 164 -1.49 13.61 0.98
C THR A 164 -0.21 13.03 0.41
N VAL A 165 0.02 11.72 0.58
CA VAL A 165 1.19 11.03 0.02
C VAL A 165 1.21 11.15 -1.51
N LEU A 166 0.08 10.92 -2.17
CA LEU A 166 -0.04 11.04 -3.63
C LEU A 166 0.14 12.47 -4.13
N MET A 167 -0.42 13.47 -3.43
CA MET A 167 -0.27 14.89 -3.78
C MET A 167 1.17 15.37 -3.59
N ALA A 168 1.81 14.99 -2.49
CA ALA A 168 3.22 15.30 -2.27
C ALA A 168 4.08 14.77 -3.42
N THR A 169 3.78 13.58 -3.94
CA THR A 169 4.53 13.06 -5.10
C THR A 169 4.14 13.68 -6.44
N ALA A 170 2.89 14.08 -6.65
CA ALA A 170 2.51 14.84 -7.84
C ALA A 170 3.31 16.15 -7.92
N GLN A 171 3.42 16.86 -6.79
CA GLN A 171 4.26 18.06 -6.67
C GLN A 171 5.73 17.74 -6.93
N MET A 172 6.24 16.62 -6.42
CA MET A 172 7.62 16.19 -6.68
C MET A 172 7.92 15.90 -8.16
N LYS A 173 6.92 15.48 -8.94
CA LYS A 173 7.07 15.15 -10.37
C LYS A 173 6.90 16.38 -11.27
N GLU A 174 6.03 17.32 -10.88
CA GLU A 174 5.87 18.60 -11.60
C GLU A 174 7.12 19.48 -11.49
N HIS A 175 7.93 19.30 -10.46
CA HIS A 175 9.18 20.04 -10.22
C HIS A 175 10.44 19.20 -10.47
N GLU A 176 10.33 18.07 -11.20
CA GLU A 176 11.49 17.21 -11.53
C GLU A 176 12.55 17.96 -12.38
N ASN A 177 12.13 19.03 -13.07
CA ASN A 177 13.00 19.92 -13.85
C ASN A 177 13.42 21.20 -13.10
N ASP A 178 13.04 21.37 -11.83
CA ASP A 178 13.28 22.60 -11.07
C ASP A 178 14.37 22.40 -10.00
N PRO A 179 15.59 22.95 -10.18
CA PRO A 179 16.73 22.72 -9.29
C PRO A 179 16.53 23.25 -7.85
N GLU A 180 15.48 24.03 -7.57
CA GLU A 180 15.22 24.61 -6.24
C GLU A 180 14.43 23.68 -5.27
N MET A 181 13.96 22.50 -5.71
CA MET A 181 13.11 21.61 -4.91
C MET A 181 13.78 21.03 -3.64
N LEU A 182 15.11 21.10 -3.51
CA LEU A 182 15.86 20.69 -2.30
C LEU A 182 15.35 21.36 -1.01
N SER A 183 14.68 22.51 -1.12
CA SER A 183 14.17 23.29 0.01
C SER A 183 12.83 22.77 0.59
N TYR A 184 11.99 22.08 -0.20
CA TYR A 184 10.58 21.86 0.15
C TYR A 184 10.21 20.50 0.77
N ALA A 185 11.11 19.51 0.77
CA ALA A 185 10.86 18.24 1.49
C ALA A 185 10.92 18.51 3.01
N SER A 186 9.75 18.62 3.63
CA SER A 186 9.53 19.18 4.97
C SER A 186 10.04 18.28 6.11
N THR A 187 10.45 17.04 5.81
CA THR A 187 11.13 16.15 6.76
C THR A 187 12.29 15.38 6.11
N PRO A 188 13.37 15.08 6.86
CA PRO A 188 14.54 14.34 6.35
C PRO A 188 14.17 12.98 5.73
N GLU A 189 13.21 12.25 6.32
CA GLU A 189 12.80 10.92 5.88
C GLU A 189 12.10 10.93 4.52
N LEU A 190 11.28 11.96 4.26
CA LEU A 190 10.64 12.16 2.96
C LEU A 190 11.68 12.56 1.91
N ARG A 191 12.67 13.38 2.27
CA ARG A 191 13.76 13.79 1.37
C ARG A 191 14.64 12.60 0.98
N LYS A 192 14.98 11.72 1.93
CA LYS A 192 15.68 10.46 1.67
C LYS A 192 14.91 9.56 0.70
N THR A 193 13.63 9.31 0.99
CA THR A 193 12.79 8.43 0.17
C THR A 193 12.68 8.93 -1.27
N TRP A 194 12.64 10.24 -1.46
CA TRP A 194 12.62 10.85 -2.78
C TRP A 194 13.95 10.70 -3.53
N LEU A 195 15.07 11.05 -2.90
CA LEU A 195 16.39 10.88 -3.50
C LEU A 195 16.67 9.41 -3.86
N ASP A 196 16.25 8.46 -3.02
CA ASP A 196 16.32 7.03 -3.31
C ASP A 196 15.45 6.63 -4.52
N SER A 197 14.28 7.25 -4.68
CA SER A 197 13.41 7.02 -5.85
C SER A 197 13.99 7.62 -7.13
N MET A 198 14.53 8.84 -7.06
CA MET A 198 15.16 9.54 -8.18
C MET A 198 16.42 8.80 -8.65
N ALA A 199 17.26 8.34 -7.73
CA ALA A 199 18.44 7.53 -8.06
C ALA A 199 18.05 6.27 -8.86
N ARG A 200 16.97 5.59 -8.46
CA ARG A 200 16.47 4.40 -9.17
C ARG A 200 15.97 4.74 -10.58
N ILE A 201 15.38 5.91 -10.79
CA ILE A 201 14.93 6.38 -12.12
C ILE A 201 16.15 6.64 -13.01
N HIS A 202 17.16 7.36 -12.52
CA HIS A 202 18.39 7.63 -13.26
C HIS A 202 19.14 6.35 -13.63
N VAL A 203 19.27 5.38 -12.69
CA VAL A 203 19.84 4.06 -13.00
C VAL A 203 19.08 3.35 -14.13
N LYS A 204 17.75 3.43 -14.13
CA LYS A 204 16.91 2.81 -15.16
C LYS A 204 17.05 3.48 -16.52
N ASN A 205 17.35 4.78 -16.56
CA ASN A 205 17.58 5.54 -17.78
C ASN A 205 19.01 5.45 -18.32
N GLY A 206 19.95 4.93 -17.52
CA GLY A 206 21.39 4.88 -17.86
C GLY A 206 22.18 6.10 -17.39
N ASP A 207 21.55 7.00 -16.64
CA ASP A 207 22.09 8.26 -16.14
C ASP A 207 22.89 8.01 -14.84
N LEU A 208 24.05 7.35 -14.96
CA LEU A 208 24.80 6.90 -13.79
C LEU A 208 25.39 8.03 -12.94
N SER A 209 25.69 9.18 -13.55
CA SER A 209 26.25 10.36 -12.86
C SER A 209 25.21 11.00 -11.93
N GLU A 210 23.98 11.14 -12.42
CA GLU A 210 22.83 11.69 -11.70
C GLU A 210 22.39 10.76 -10.59
N ALA A 211 22.38 9.44 -10.85
CA ALA A 211 22.14 8.44 -9.82
C ALA A 211 23.18 8.51 -8.69
N ALA A 212 24.47 8.63 -9.02
CA ALA A 212 25.54 8.78 -8.04
C ALA A 212 25.36 10.05 -7.19
N MET A 213 24.99 11.18 -7.82
CA MET A 213 24.71 12.43 -7.11
C MET A 213 23.54 12.28 -6.13
N CYS A 214 22.45 11.62 -6.51
CA CYS A 214 21.34 11.34 -5.59
C CYS A 214 21.79 10.56 -4.36
N TYR A 215 22.63 9.53 -4.52
CA TYR A 215 23.15 8.75 -3.40
C TYR A 215 24.10 9.53 -2.50
N VAL A 216 24.95 10.41 -3.07
CA VAL A 216 25.79 11.32 -2.29
C VAL A 216 24.92 12.26 -1.44
N HIS A 217 23.83 12.78 -1.99
CA HIS A 217 22.88 13.60 -1.24
C HIS A 217 22.15 12.81 -0.14
N VAL A 218 21.80 11.55 -0.38
CA VAL A 218 21.24 10.67 0.66
C VAL A 218 22.24 10.47 1.79
N ALA A 219 23.49 10.17 1.47
CA ALA A 219 24.55 9.97 2.46
C ALA A 219 24.78 11.24 3.30
N ALA A 220 24.82 12.42 2.66
CA ALA A 220 24.94 13.71 3.33
C ALA A 220 23.77 13.97 4.29
N LEU A 221 22.54 13.65 3.86
CA LEU A 221 21.34 13.84 4.67
C LEU A 221 21.29 12.90 5.89
N VAL A 222 21.75 11.66 5.72
CA VAL A 222 21.92 10.71 6.83
C VAL A 222 23.02 11.20 7.78
N ALA A 223 24.16 11.67 7.25
CA ALA A 223 25.25 12.21 8.07
C ALA A 223 24.79 13.40 8.90
N GLU A 224 24.09 14.37 8.31
CA GLU A 224 23.55 15.53 9.03
C GLU A 224 22.57 15.11 10.14
N TYR A 225 21.72 14.12 9.88
CA TYR A 225 20.81 13.56 10.87
C TYR A 225 21.54 12.91 12.05
N LEU A 226 22.61 12.15 11.79
CA LEU A 226 23.44 11.53 12.82
C LEU A 226 24.13 12.59 13.68
N THR A 227 24.72 13.62 13.06
CA THR A 227 25.36 14.74 13.76
C THR A 227 24.37 15.49 14.66
N ARG A 228 23.15 15.77 14.18
CA ARG A 228 22.09 16.41 14.99
C ARG A 228 21.63 15.54 16.17
N LYS A 229 21.78 14.22 16.08
CA LYS A 229 21.52 13.28 17.16
C LYS A 229 22.70 13.05 18.11
N GLY A 230 23.84 13.72 17.87
CA GLY A 230 25.03 13.61 18.71
C GLY A 230 25.75 12.26 18.60
N MET A 231 25.64 11.58 17.45
CA MET A 231 26.37 10.36 17.11
C MET A 231 27.51 10.65 16.13
#